data_AF-A0A935C101-F1
#
_entry.id   AF-A0A935C101-F1
#
_cell.length_a   1.000
_cell.length_b   1.000
_cell.length_c   1.000
_cell.angle_alpha   90.00
_cell.angle_beta   90.00
_cell.angle_gamma   90.00
#
_symmetry.space_group_name_H-M   'P 1'
#
loop_
_entity.id
_entity.type
_entity.pdbx_description
1 polymer ?
#
loop_
_entity_poly.entity_id
_entity_poly.type
_entity_poly.pdbx_seq_one_letter_code
_entity_poly.pdbx_strand_id
1 'polypeptide(L)'
;MVGGALGLISGSGQSSSNQALRTIGGAAAGRRVGAMASSRPTFEYTVLLGGTSTIRIVTDEAGMRVGDCVSVERGNFNNLRLVDDARCDRPAPPTPAAVSEANACQQAKEALLRADTDADFDRAERRVRLLCAD
;
A
#
# COMPACT_ATOMS: atom_id res chain seq x y z
N MET A 1 15.60 -22.53 -6.95
CA MET A 1 16.54 -23.51 -7.54
C MET A 1 15.74 -24.57 -8.27
N VAL A 2 16.36 -25.26 -9.24
CA VAL A 2 15.71 -26.06 -10.30
C VAL A 2 14.92 -25.15 -11.28
N GLY A 3 15.09 -25.25 -12.60
CA GLY A 3 16.10 -25.98 -13.37
C GLY A 3 15.90 -25.73 -14.86
N GLY A 4 16.91 -25.20 -15.55
CA GLY A 4 16.82 -24.84 -16.98
C GLY A 4 17.45 -25.90 -17.89
N ALA A 5 16.80 -26.20 -19.01
CA ALA A 5 17.33 -27.06 -20.07
C ALA A 5 17.44 -26.28 -21.38
N LEU A 6 18.60 -26.31 -22.02
CA LEU A 6 18.84 -25.73 -23.34
C LEU A 6 18.39 -26.71 -24.43
N GLY A 7 17.73 -26.19 -25.47
CA GLY A 7 17.30 -26.98 -26.63
C GLY A 7 17.70 -26.29 -27.94
N LEU A 8 18.83 -26.70 -28.52
CA LEU A 8 19.23 -26.31 -29.87
C LEU A 8 18.67 -27.31 -30.88
N ILE A 9 17.90 -26.83 -31.87
CA ILE A 9 17.49 -27.63 -33.04
C ILE A 9 17.77 -26.81 -34.31
N SER A 10 18.88 -27.14 -34.96
CA SER A 10 19.16 -26.75 -36.34
C SER A 10 18.55 -27.78 -37.29
N GLY A 11 17.55 -27.40 -38.10
CA GLY A 11 16.92 -28.27 -39.09
C GLY A 11 16.90 -27.62 -40.47
N SER A 12 17.61 -28.19 -41.45
CA SER A 12 17.78 -27.61 -42.79
C SER A 12 17.42 -28.60 -43.90
N GLY A 13 16.40 -28.25 -44.68
CA GLY A 13 16.00 -28.91 -45.94
C GLY A 13 15.02 -30.09 -45.79
N GLN A 14 14.05 -30.29 -46.69
CA GLN A 14 13.47 -29.41 -47.73
C GLN A 14 12.11 -29.98 -48.18
N SER A 15 11.38 -29.26 -49.07
CA SER A 15 10.47 -29.81 -50.12
C SER A 15 8.98 -30.08 -49.77
N SER A 16 7.95 -30.22 -50.65
CA SER A 16 7.76 -30.54 -52.12
C SER A 16 7.92 -29.38 -53.14
N SER A 17 7.79 -29.48 -54.49
CA SER A 17 7.28 -30.41 -55.56
C SER A 17 5.75 -30.58 -55.78
N ASN A 18 5.07 -29.92 -56.73
CA ASN A 18 5.48 -29.03 -57.82
C ASN A 18 6.55 -29.59 -58.80
N GLN A 19 6.41 -30.85 -59.20
CA GLN A 19 7.27 -31.67 -60.11
C GLN A 19 8.76 -31.28 -60.20
N ALA A 20 9.34 -30.99 -59.04
CA ALA A 20 10.74 -30.70 -58.75
C ALA A 20 10.82 -30.48 -57.23
N LEU A 21 11.71 -31.22 -56.53
CA LEU A 21 12.02 -31.07 -55.10
C LEU A 21 10.99 -31.65 -54.08
N ARG A 22 10.75 -32.98 -53.99
CA ARG A 22 10.75 -33.98 -52.84
C ARG A 22 10.01 -33.89 -51.43
N THR A 23 8.67 -33.95 -51.25
CA THR A 23 8.07 -34.02 -49.86
C THR A 23 8.52 -35.21 -48.99
N ILE A 24 8.89 -34.96 -47.73
CA ILE A 24 9.04 -35.99 -46.67
C ILE A 24 8.49 -35.48 -45.33
N GLY A 25 7.31 -35.98 -44.92
CA GLY A 25 6.85 -36.06 -43.52
C GLY A 25 6.38 -34.78 -42.80
N GLY A 26 5.39 -34.94 -41.91
CA GLY A 26 5.06 -33.98 -40.84
C GLY A 26 3.78 -33.15 -41.05
N ALA A 27 2.75 -33.41 -40.25
CA ALA A 27 1.57 -32.57 -40.17
C ALA A 27 1.80 -31.39 -39.20
N ALA A 28 1.75 -30.15 -39.70
CA ALA A 28 2.01 -28.94 -38.92
C ALA A 28 1.09 -27.76 -39.29
N ALA A 29 -0.22 -28.02 -39.45
CA ALA A 29 -1.26 -26.99 -39.64
C ALA A 29 -1.54 -26.22 -38.33
N GLY A 30 -0.50 -25.62 -37.74
CA GLY A 30 -0.47 -25.07 -36.39
C GLY A 30 -0.37 -23.54 -36.33
N ARG A 31 -1.15 -22.81 -37.14
CA ARG A 31 -1.24 -21.34 -37.04
C ARG A 31 -1.98 -20.92 -35.76
N ARG A 32 -1.33 -21.07 -34.62
CA ARG A 32 -1.67 -20.33 -33.40
C ARG A 32 -1.44 -18.86 -33.69
N VAL A 33 -2.52 -18.11 -33.90
CA VAL A 33 -2.50 -16.66 -33.68
C VAL A 33 -2.22 -16.51 -32.20
N GLY A 34 -0.97 -16.20 -31.85
CA GLY A 34 -0.60 -15.91 -30.47
C GLY A 34 -1.47 -14.77 -29.97
N ALA A 35 -2.08 -14.94 -28.80
CA ALA A 35 -2.96 -13.92 -28.26
C ALA A 35 -2.20 -12.59 -28.19
N MET A 36 -2.77 -11.54 -28.79
CA MET A 36 -2.43 -10.17 -28.41
C MET A 36 -2.97 -9.94 -27.01
N ALA A 37 -2.28 -10.52 -26.02
CA ALA A 37 -2.44 -10.15 -24.63
C ALA A 37 -2.11 -8.67 -24.56
N SER A 38 -3.13 -7.85 -24.30
CA SER A 38 -2.97 -6.43 -24.03
C SER A 38 -2.28 -6.28 -22.67
N SER A 39 -0.96 -6.48 -22.66
CA SER A 39 -0.09 -6.35 -21.51
C SER A 39 -0.09 -4.89 -21.07
N ARG A 40 -1.04 -4.55 -20.19
CA ARG A 40 -1.04 -3.27 -19.48
C ARG A 40 0.31 -3.11 -18.78
N PRO A 41 0.92 -1.91 -18.78
CA PRO A 41 2.12 -1.68 -18.01
C PRO A 41 1.80 -1.91 -16.53
N THR A 42 2.60 -2.73 -15.86
CA THR A 42 2.53 -2.91 -14.42
C THR A 42 3.58 -2.06 -13.72
N PHE A 43 3.20 -1.47 -12.60
CA PHE A 43 4.01 -0.58 -11.78
C PHE A 43 4.27 -1.27 -10.44
N GLU A 44 5.53 -1.28 -9.99
CA GLU A 44 5.91 -1.79 -8.67
C GLU A 44 6.19 -0.63 -7.72
N TYR A 45 5.42 -0.55 -6.63
CA TYR A 45 5.55 0.46 -5.59
C TYR A 45 5.96 -0.17 -4.26
N THR A 46 6.79 0.53 -3.49
CA THR A 46 7.07 0.20 -2.08
C THR A 46 6.31 1.20 -1.20
N VAL A 47 5.28 0.72 -0.50
CA VAL A 47 4.35 1.54 0.27
C VAL A 47 4.66 1.46 1.77
N LEU A 48 4.77 2.61 2.43
CA LEU A 48 5.03 2.73 3.85
C LEU A 48 3.71 2.74 4.66
N LEU A 49 3.35 1.57 5.20
CA LEU A 49 2.20 1.40 6.09
C LEU A 49 2.51 1.93 7.50
N GLY A 50 1.62 2.78 8.02
CA GLY A 50 1.65 3.26 9.41
C GLY A 50 2.89 4.08 9.81
N GLY A 51 3.70 4.49 8.83
CA GLY A 51 4.98 5.15 9.05
C GLY A 51 6.10 4.23 9.56
N THR A 52 5.92 2.90 9.59
CA THR A 52 6.87 1.96 10.22
C THR A 52 7.16 0.69 9.45
N SER A 53 6.29 0.26 8.52
CA SER A 53 6.45 -1.02 7.82
C SER A 53 6.25 -0.88 6.32
N THR A 54 7.15 -1.43 5.52
CA THR A 54 7.09 -1.34 4.05
C THR A 54 6.57 -2.62 3.42
N ILE A 55 5.64 -2.51 2.48
CA ILE A 55 5.24 -3.62 1.60
C ILE A 55 5.47 -3.26 0.13
N ARG A 56 5.70 -4.28 -0.70
CA ARG A 56 5.85 -4.12 -2.14
C ARG A 56 4.59 -4.61 -2.86
N ILE A 57 4.01 -3.77 -3.70
CA ILE A 57 2.79 -4.06 -4.46
C ILE A 57 3.06 -3.82 -5.94
N VAL A 58 2.57 -4.73 -6.78
CA VAL A 58 2.52 -4.60 -8.24
C VAL A 58 1.08 -4.38 -8.66
N THR A 59 0.83 -3.34 -9.46
CA THR A 59 -0.52 -2.94 -9.92
C THR A 59 -0.48 -2.53 -11.39
N ASP A 60 -1.60 -2.61 -12.12
CA ASP A 60 -1.76 -1.99 -13.44
C ASP A 60 -2.39 -0.59 -13.39
N GLU A 61 -2.71 -0.08 -12.19
CA GLU A 61 -3.17 1.29 -12.01
C GLU A 61 -2.02 2.31 -12.19
N ALA A 62 -2.23 3.23 -13.14
CA ALA A 62 -1.32 4.34 -13.42
C ALA A 62 -1.78 5.63 -12.72
N GLY A 63 -0.84 6.56 -12.52
CA GLY A 63 -1.12 7.92 -12.02
C GLY A 63 -0.62 8.20 -10.59
N MET A 64 -0.35 7.16 -9.81
CA MET A 64 0.34 7.25 -8.52
C MET A 64 1.81 7.66 -8.70
N ARG A 65 2.35 8.39 -7.72
CA ARG A 65 3.74 8.83 -7.62
C ARG A 65 4.32 8.51 -6.24
N VAL A 66 5.66 8.51 -6.15
CA VAL A 66 6.36 8.37 -4.86
C VAL A 66 6.13 9.65 -4.06
N GLY A 67 5.37 9.52 -2.96
CA GLY A 67 4.97 10.64 -2.09
C GLY A 67 3.46 10.70 -1.87
N ASP A 68 2.66 10.21 -2.83
CA ASP A 68 1.20 10.25 -2.75
C ASP A 68 0.66 9.38 -1.60
N CYS A 69 -0.36 9.87 -0.87
CA CYS A 69 -1.03 9.05 0.13
C CYS A 69 -1.96 7.99 -0.50
N VAL A 70 -1.83 6.74 -0.06
CA VAL A 70 -2.59 5.60 -0.61
C VAL A 70 -3.23 4.72 0.47
N SER A 71 -4.47 4.31 0.23
CA SER A 71 -5.10 3.16 0.89
C SER A 71 -4.60 1.87 0.26
N VAL A 72 -4.41 0.83 1.08
CA VAL A 72 -4.07 -0.53 0.62
C VAL A 72 -5.22 -1.48 0.95
N GLU A 73 -5.95 -1.90 -0.08
CA GLU A 73 -6.98 -2.92 0.03
C GLU A 73 -6.32 -4.31 -0.11
N ARG A 74 -6.43 -5.15 0.93
CA ARG A 74 -5.80 -6.48 0.99
C ARG A 74 -6.79 -7.59 0.64
N GLY A 75 -6.38 -8.50 -0.23
CA GLY A 75 -7.17 -9.67 -0.62
C GLY A 75 -6.33 -10.69 -1.39
N ASN A 76 -6.95 -11.45 -2.30
CA ASN A 76 -6.24 -12.35 -3.22
C ASN A 76 -5.25 -11.59 -4.14
N PHE A 77 -5.54 -10.31 -4.38
CA PHE A 77 -4.65 -9.32 -4.96
C PHE A 77 -4.65 -8.10 -4.03
N ASN A 78 -3.55 -7.35 -3.98
CA ASN A 78 -3.46 -6.10 -3.20
C ASN A 78 -3.69 -4.92 -4.15
N ASN A 79 -4.71 -4.11 -3.88
CA ASN A 79 -4.99 -2.92 -4.66
C ASN A 79 -4.50 -1.67 -3.91
N LEU A 80 -4.08 -0.66 -4.67
CA LEU A 80 -3.76 0.68 -4.16
C LEU A 80 -4.85 1.63 -4.61
N ARG A 81 -5.16 2.65 -3.79
CA ARG A 81 -6.06 3.74 -4.17
C ARG A 81 -5.57 5.04 -3.56
N LEU A 82 -5.46 6.10 -4.35
CA LEU A 82 -5.18 7.44 -3.86
C LEU A 82 -6.25 7.87 -2.83
N VAL A 83 -5.80 8.52 -1.76
CA VAL A 83 -6.65 9.13 -0.73
C VAL A 83 -6.14 10.55 -0.42
N ASP A 84 -6.91 11.28 0.38
CA ASP A 84 -6.50 12.59 0.91
C ASP A 84 -5.21 12.48 1.74
N ASP A 85 -4.24 13.37 1.53
CA ASP A 85 -2.92 13.32 2.17
C ASP A 85 -2.99 13.45 3.70
N ALA A 86 -4.05 14.08 4.25
CA ALA A 86 -4.30 14.12 5.69
C ALA A 86 -4.59 12.73 6.31
N ARG A 87 -4.69 11.66 5.49
CA ARG A 87 -4.70 10.26 5.96
C ARG A 87 -3.31 9.69 6.21
N CYS A 88 -2.27 10.29 5.63
CA CYS A 88 -0.86 9.92 5.85
C CYS A 88 -0.15 10.91 6.78
N ASP A 89 -0.67 12.13 6.94
CA ASP A 89 -0.19 13.09 7.94
C ASP A 89 -0.19 12.47 9.35
N ARG A 90 1.01 12.20 9.85
CA ARG A 90 1.21 11.83 11.24
C ARG A 90 1.34 13.11 12.06
N PRO A 91 0.42 13.41 13.00
CA PRO A 91 0.57 14.56 13.87
C PRO A 91 1.89 14.47 14.65
N ALA A 92 2.55 15.61 14.83
CA ALA A 92 3.78 15.69 15.61
C ALA A 92 3.54 15.14 17.04
N PRO A 93 4.52 14.45 17.64
CA PRO A 93 4.39 14.03 19.04
C PRO A 93 4.22 15.27 19.93
N PRO A 94 3.33 15.24 20.94
CA PRO A 94 3.08 16.40 21.79
C PRO A 94 4.34 16.78 22.56
N THR A 95 4.55 18.08 22.76
CA THR A 95 5.70 18.58 23.52
C THR A 95 5.59 18.19 25.00
N PRO A 96 6.70 18.12 25.75
CA PRO A 96 6.65 17.90 27.20
C PRO A 96 5.80 18.93 27.95
N ALA A 97 5.72 20.18 27.44
CA ALA A 97 4.83 21.20 27.95
C ALA A 97 3.35 20.83 27.73
N ALA A 98 2.94 20.54 26.50
CA ALA A 98 1.56 20.13 26.17
C ALA A 98 1.11 18.87 26.93
N VAL A 99 2.02 17.90 27.14
CA VAL A 99 1.76 16.74 28.00
C VAL A 99 1.58 17.15 29.46
N SER A 100 2.39 18.07 29.98
CA SER A 100 2.26 18.59 31.35
C SER A 100 0.97 19.39 31.56
N GLU A 101 0.58 20.21 30.59
CA GLU A 101 -0.64 21.01 30.60
C GLU A 101 -1.89 20.12 30.56
N ALA A 102 -1.93 19.15 29.63
CA ALA A 102 -2.98 18.13 29.59
C ALA A 102 -3.07 17.33 30.90
N ASN A 103 -1.93 16.91 31.48
CA ASN A 103 -1.91 16.21 32.77
C ASN A 103 -2.38 17.09 33.94
N ALA A 104 -2.10 18.39 33.94
CA ALA A 104 -2.61 19.33 34.94
C ALA A 104 -4.13 19.52 34.81
N CYS A 105 -4.65 19.58 33.58
CA CYS A 105 -6.07 19.59 33.30
C CYS A 105 -6.78 18.32 33.82
N GLN A 106 -6.25 17.12 33.54
CA GLN A 106 -6.85 15.87 34.01
C GLN A 106 -6.85 15.79 35.55
N GLN A 107 -5.76 16.17 36.22
CA GLN A 107 -5.72 16.25 37.68
C GLN A 107 -6.75 17.23 38.27
N ALA A 108 -7.02 18.35 37.59
CA ALA A 108 -8.06 19.29 38.00
C ALA A 108 -9.47 18.69 37.83
N LYS A 109 -9.72 17.98 36.71
CA LYS A 109 -10.98 17.25 36.44
C LYS A 109 -11.21 16.15 37.47
N GLU A 110 -10.20 15.34 37.78
CA GLU A 110 -10.29 14.33 38.83
C GLU A 110 -10.52 14.93 40.22
N ALA A 111 -9.90 16.06 40.54
CA ALA A 111 -10.14 16.74 41.82
C ALA A 111 -11.57 17.28 41.93
N LEU A 112 -12.21 17.65 40.81
CA LEU A 112 -13.61 18.06 40.75
C LEU A 112 -14.56 16.87 40.91
N LEU A 113 -14.24 15.73 40.29
CA LEU A 113 -14.98 14.48 40.41
C LEU A 113 -14.84 13.80 41.79
N ARG A 114 -13.80 14.16 42.56
CA ARG A 114 -13.50 13.65 43.90
C ARG A 114 -13.66 14.72 44.99
N ALA A 115 -14.56 15.67 44.78
CA ALA A 115 -14.87 16.72 45.75
C ALA A 115 -16.04 16.32 46.67
N ASP A 116 -15.74 16.04 47.94
CA ASP A 116 -16.74 15.68 48.95
C ASP A 116 -17.40 16.91 49.64
N THR A 117 -16.93 18.13 49.35
CA THR A 117 -17.48 19.38 49.90
C THR A 117 -17.63 20.47 48.84
N ASP A 118 -18.58 21.39 49.04
CA ASP A 118 -18.79 22.54 48.17
C ASP A 118 -17.52 23.37 48.00
N ALA A 119 -16.73 23.57 49.07
CA ALA A 119 -15.48 24.34 49.05
C ALA A 119 -14.33 23.63 48.29
N ASP A 120 -14.37 22.30 48.21
CA ASP A 120 -13.47 21.52 47.37
C ASP A 120 -13.90 21.56 45.91
N PHE A 121 -15.21 21.45 45.65
CA PHE A 121 -15.80 21.56 44.32
C PHE A 121 -15.49 22.93 43.71
N ASP A 122 -15.79 24.02 44.43
CA ASP A 122 -15.49 25.41 44.05
C ASP A 122 -14.02 25.62 43.67
N ARG A 123 -13.12 25.02 44.45
CA ARG A 123 -11.66 25.14 44.25
C ARG A 123 -11.20 24.32 43.04
N ALA A 124 -11.75 23.12 42.85
CA ALA A 124 -11.43 22.29 41.70
C ALA A 124 -12.03 22.85 40.41
N GLU A 125 -13.25 23.40 40.44
CA GLU A 125 -13.93 23.98 39.29
C GLU A 125 -13.16 25.19 38.76
N ARG A 126 -12.72 26.09 39.65
CA ARG A 126 -11.81 27.19 39.28
C ARG A 126 -10.49 26.69 38.66
N ARG A 127 -9.95 25.56 39.11
CA ARG A 127 -8.75 24.95 38.50
C ARG A 127 -9.03 24.36 37.13
N VAL A 128 -10.19 23.71 36.92
CA VAL A 128 -10.60 23.23 35.59
C VAL A 128 -10.78 24.39 34.62
N ARG A 129 -11.48 25.47 35.04
CA ARG A 129 -11.67 26.69 34.23
C ARG A 129 -10.36 27.39 33.87
N LEU A 130 -9.28 27.20 34.64
CA LEU A 130 -7.96 27.80 34.40
C LEU A 130 -6.96 26.88 33.65
N LEU A 131 -7.16 25.56 33.69
CA LEU A 131 -6.19 24.57 33.18
C LEU A 131 -6.71 23.75 31.99
N CYS A 132 -8.00 23.85 31.66
CA CYS A 132 -8.67 23.09 30.60
C CYS A 132 -9.42 23.98 29.60
N ALA A 133 -9.01 25.24 29.46
CA ALA A 133 -9.63 26.22 28.58
C ALA A 133 -8.72 26.45 27.36
N ASP A 134 -8.82 25.53 26.40
CA ASP A 134 -8.13 25.51 25.12
C ASP A 134 -9.09 25.91 23.98
#